data_AF-A0A7X8W953-F1
#
_entry.id   AF-A0A7X8W953-F1
#
_cell.length_a   1.000
_cell.length_b   1.000
_cell.length_c   1.000
_cell.angle_alpha   90.00
_cell.angle_beta   90.00
_cell.angle_gamma   90.00
#
_symmetry.space_group_name_H-M   'P 1'
#
loop_
_entity.id
_entity.type
_entity.pdbx_description
1 polymer ?
#
loop_
_entity_poly.entity_id
_entity_poly.type
_entity_poly.pdbx_seq_one_letter_code
_entity_poly.pdbx_strand_id
1 'polypeptide(L)'
;MLLEVLCEDKSSVPVLNHILQKILQNYQFVNQIHIYPHRGKGKLPDNIKEKPKSSTSSLLDLLPAKIRAYDKSYKDEEIIFIVVLDLDDQNLSELYKSIEYVFR
;
A
#
# COMPACT_ATOMS: atom_id res chain seq x y z
N MET A 1 11.29 13.25 -0.29
CA MET A 1 10.39 12.21 0.27
C MET A 1 9.51 11.61 -0.83
N LEU A 2 9.27 10.29 -0.78
CA LEU A 2 8.42 9.53 -1.71
C LEU A 2 7.09 9.17 -1.05
N LEU A 3 5.98 9.26 -1.78
CA LEU A 3 4.68 8.73 -1.36
C LEU A 3 4.31 7.52 -2.23
N GLU A 4 4.20 6.36 -1.60
CA GLU A 4 3.76 5.12 -2.24
C GLU A 4 2.37 4.75 -1.71
N VAL A 5 1.36 4.86 -2.57
CA VAL A 5 -0.04 4.62 -2.21
C VAL A 5 -0.50 3.32 -2.86
N LEU A 6 -0.77 2.30 -2.05
CA LEU A 6 -1.42 1.08 -2.51
C LEU A 6 -2.93 1.21 -2.29
N CYS A 7 -3.72 1.10 -3.35
CA CYS A 7 -5.17 1.10 -3.25
C CYS A 7 -5.76 -0.24 -3.71
N GLU A 8 -6.82 -0.67 -3.04
CA GLU A 8 -7.50 -1.94 -3.30
C GLU A 8 -7.99 -2.09 -4.75
N ASP A 9 -8.49 -1.00 -5.34
CA ASP A 9 -9.15 -1.02 -6.62
C ASP A 9 -8.69 0.12 -7.55
N LYS A 10 -9.02 0.02 -8.84
CA LYS A 10 -8.69 1.02 -9.85
C LYS A 10 -9.54 2.28 -9.80
N SER A 11 -10.77 2.18 -9.31
CA SER A 11 -11.72 3.30 -9.25
C SER A 11 -11.36 4.33 -8.18
N SER A 12 -10.60 3.94 -7.15
CA SER A 12 -10.06 4.81 -6.11
C SER A 12 -8.95 5.75 -6.62
N VAL A 13 -8.23 5.38 -7.69
CA VAL A 13 -7.04 6.12 -8.17
C VAL A 13 -7.32 7.58 -8.52
N PRO A 14 -8.35 7.94 -9.33
CA PRO A 14 -8.60 9.34 -9.69
C PRO A 14 -8.94 10.21 -8.49
N VAL A 15 -9.68 9.65 -7.52
CA VAL A 15 -10.08 10.35 -6.29
C VAL A 15 -8.85 10.58 -5.40
N LEU A 16 -8.06 9.54 -5.15
CA LEU A 16 -6.83 9.64 -4.38
C LEU A 16 -5.84 10.63 -5.01
N ASN A 17 -5.66 10.57 -6.33
CA ASN A 17 -4.80 11.50 -7.05
C ASN A 17 -5.26 12.94 -6.84
N HIS A 18 -6.55 13.23 -7.02
CA HIS A 18 -7.08 14.59 -6.83
C HIS A 18 -6.90 15.10 -5.40
N ILE A 19 -7.19 14.27 -4.40
CA ILE A 19 -7.02 14.62 -2.98
C ILE A 19 -5.55 14.88 -2.66
N LEU A 20 -4.65 13.97 -3.06
CA LEU A 20 -3.22 14.08 -2.78
C LEU A 20 -2.62 15.31 -3.46
N GLN A 21 -2.97 15.59 -4.72
CA GLN A 21 -2.50 16.80 -5.40
C GLN A 21 -2.93 18.07 -4.66
N LYS A 22 -4.17 18.13 -4.15
CA LYS A 22 -4.63 19.28 -3.36
C LYS A 22 -3.91 19.42 -2.02
N ILE A 23 -3.68 18.32 -1.30
CA ILE A 23 -2.97 18.35 -0.02
C ILE A 23 -1.53 18.79 -0.24
N LEU A 24 -0.86 18.20 -1.23
CA LEU A 24 0.59 18.32 -1.45
C LEU A 24 1.01 19.63 -2.12
N GLN A 25 0.07 20.43 -2.63
CA GLN A 25 0.35 21.82 -3.05
C GLN A 25 1.05 22.64 -1.94
N ASN A 26 0.81 22.31 -0.68
CA ASN A 26 1.42 22.99 0.46
C ASN A 26 2.70 22.31 0.99
N TYR A 27 3.14 21.20 0.39
CA TYR A 27 4.23 20.36 0.90
C TYR A 27 5.30 20.12 -0.18
N GLN A 28 6.20 21.11 -0.33
CA GLN A 28 7.27 21.12 -1.34
C GLN A 28 8.34 20.02 -1.15
N PHE A 29 8.37 19.33 0.01
CA PHE A 29 9.35 18.27 0.30
C PHE A 29 8.92 16.87 -0.21
N VAL A 30 7.72 16.74 -0.77
CA VAL A 30 7.30 15.53 -1.48
C VAL A 30 7.78 15.60 -2.92
N ASN A 31 8.68 14.68 -3.27
CA ASN A 31 9.34 14.68 -4.58
C ASN A 31 8.52 13.90 -5.61
N GLN A 32 7.93 12.77 -5.20
CA GLN A 32 7.20 11.87 -6.08
C GLN A 32 6.05 11.21 -5.34
N ILE A 33 4.99 10.93 -6.09
CA ILE A 33 3.79 10.23 -5.60
C ILE A 33 3.46 9.16 -6.62
N HIS A 34 3.29 7.93 -6.15
CA HIS A 34 2.87 6.82 -6.97
C HIS A 34 1.64 6.18 -6.36
N ILE A 35 0.60 5.97 -7.18
CA ILE A 35 -0.66 5.34 -6.77
C ILE A 35 -0.81 4.03 -7.54
N TYR A 36 -0.75 2.91 -6.83
CA TYR A 36 -0.82 1.57 -7.39
C TYR A 36 -2.15 0.91 -7.05
N PRO A 37 -3.03 0.71 -8.04
CA PRO A 37 -4.25 -0.04 -7.86
C PRO A 37 -3.99 -1.55 -7.86
N HIS A 38 -4.83 -2.26 -7.10
CA HIS A 38 -4.85 -3.72 -7.04
C HIS A 38 -6.18 -4.25 -7.59
N ARG A 39 -6.38 -5.57 -7.49
CA ARG A 39 -7.63 -6.25 -7.86
C ARG A 39 -8.29 -6.83 -6.62
N GLY A 40 -8.80 -5.94 -5.77
CA GLY A 40 -9.44 -6.29 -4.52
C GLY A 40 -8.45 -6.41 -3.36
N LYS A 41 -8.99 -6.41 -2.14
CA LYS A 41 -8.24 -6.51 -0.89
C LYS A 41 -7.46 -7.81 -0.76
N GLY A 42 -8.10 -8.94 -1.05
CA GLY A 42 -7.53 -10.27 -0.84
C GLY A 42 -7.28 -10.57 0.64
N LYS A 43 -6.28 -11.39 0.95
CA LYS A 43 -5.92 -11.76 2.32
C LYS A 43 -4.41 -11.80 2.49
N LEU A 44 -3.94 -11.55 3.71
CA LEU A 44 -2.52 -11.76 4.01
C LEU A 44 -2.20 -13.27 3.90
N PRO A 45 -1.05 -13.63 3.33
CA PRO A 45 -0.62 -15.02 3.28
C PRO A 45 -0.24 -15.52 4.69
N ASP A 46 -0.44 -16.81 4.94
CA ASP A 46 -0.05 -17.45 6.21
C ASP A 46 1.45 -17.28 6.49
N ASN A 47 2.27 -17.28 5.43
CA ASN A 47 3.68 -16.98 5.49
C ASN A 47 4.00 -15.70 4.73
N ILE A 48 4.22 -14.61 5.46
CA ILE A 48 4.55 -13.31 4.87
C ILE A 48 5.84 -13.34 4.05
N LYS A 49 6.80 -14.23 4.33
CA LYS A 49 8.09 -14.33 3.61
C LYS A 49 7.97 -15.11 2.30
N GLU A 50 6.86 -15.81 2.08
CA GLU A 50 6.64 -16.56 0.86
C GLU A 50 6.55 -15.61 -0.35
N LYS A 51 6.97 -16.12 -1.52
CA LYS A 51 6.83 -15.40 -2.77
C LYS A 51 5.39 -15.54 -3.26
N PRO A 52 4.69 -14.45 -3.62
CA PRO A 52 3.35 -14.53 -4.16
C PRO A 52 3.33 -15.29 -5.49
N LYS A 53 2.19 -15.91 -5.81
CA LYS A 53 1.96 -16.57 -7.10
C LYS A 53 1.93 -15.52 -8.21
N SER A 54 2.30 -15.91 -9.43
CA SER A 54 2.29 -15.00 -10.59
C SER A 54 0.90 -14.46 -10.95
N SER A 55 -0.15 -15.17 -10.56
CA SER A 55 -1.56 -14.76 -10.74
C SER A 55 -2.09 -13.85 -9.64
N THR A 56 -1.34 -13.69 -8.53
CA THR A 56 -1.76 -12.86 -7.40
C THR A 56 -1.76 -11.39 -7.81
N SER A 57 -2.88 -10.69 -7.57
CA SER A 57 -3.05 -9.29 -7.94
C SER A 57 -3.82 -8.46 -6.91
N SER A 58 -4.27 -9.09 -5.82
CA SER A 58 -4.91 -8.46 -4.68
C SER A 58 -3.89 -7.76 -3.77
N LEU A 59 -4.35 -6.76 -3.03
CA LEU A 59 -3.50 -5.88 -2.24
C LEU A 59 -2.78 -6.63 -1.12
N LEU A 60 -3.52 -7.29 -0.22
CA LEU A 60 -2.95 -7.93 0.97
C LEU A 60 -2.09 -9.13 0.61
N ASP A 61 -2.45 -9.89 -0.42
CA ASP A 61 -1.63 -11.02 -0.86
C ASP A 61 -0.25 -10.57 -1.39
N LEU A 62 -0.17 -9.38 -1.99
CA LEU A 62 1.07 -8.80 -2.52
C LEU A 62 1.81 -7.92 -1.51
N LEU A 63 1.12 -7.43 -0.47
CA LEU A 63 1.65 -6.43 0.46
C LEU A 63 3.00 -6.85 1.05
N PRO A 64 3.17 -8.06 1.63
CA PRO A 64 4.46 -8.45 2.20
C PRO A 64 5.62 -8.42 1.20
N ALA A 65 5.37 -8.89 -0.03
CA ALA A 65 6.39 -8.93 -1.07
C ALA A 65 6.76 -7.52 -1.54
N LYS A 66 5.78 -6.61 -1.63
CA LYS A 66 6.00 -5.20 -1.94
C LYS A 66 6.84 -4.51 -0.87
N ILE A 67 6.51 -4.67 0.42
CA ILE A 67 7.30 -4.09 1.51
C ILE A 67 8.77 -4.55 1.46
N ARG A 68 9.01 -5.85 1.25
CA ARG A 68 10.40 -6.36 1.07
C ARG A 68 11.12 -5.77 -0.14
N ALA A 69 10.40 -5.56 -1.25
CA ALA A 69 10.99 -4.95 -2.43
C ALA A 69 11.32 -3.47 -2.18
N TYR A 70 10.43 -2.74 -1.50
CA TYR A 70 10.63 -1.34 -1.15
C TYR A 70 11.78 -1.13 -0.16
N ASP A 71 11.90 -1.97 0.87
CA ASP A 71 13.05 -1.93 1.80
C ASP A 71 14.39 -2.04 1.06
N LYS A 72 14.44 -2.86 0.00
CA LYS A 72 15.63 -2.98 -0.85
C LYS A 72 15.81 -1.81 -1.82
N SER A 73 14.73 -1.36 -2.46
CA SER A 73 14.77 -0.35 -3.53
C SER A 73 14.89 1.09 -3.03
N TYR A 74 14.40 1.35 -1.82
CA TYR A 74 14.30 2.69 -1.22
C TYR A 74 15.10 2.80 0.08
N LYS A 75 16.13 1.98 0.25
CA LYS A 75 16.93 1.90 1.48
C LYS A 75 17.44 3.25 2.00
N ASP A 76 17.79 4.17 1.08
CA ASP A 76 18.35 5.48 1.40
C ASP A 76 17.36 6.64 1.15
N GLU A 77 16.09 6.31 0.92
CA GLU A 77 15.03 7.28 0.62
C GLU A 77 14.03 7.39 1.77
N GLU A 78 13.58 8.61 2.05
CA GLU A 78 12.47 8.83 2.98
C GLU A 78 11.14 8.53 2.27
N ILE A 79 10.42 7.52 2.75
CA ILE A 79 9.19 7.03 2.14
C ILE A 79 8.03 7.07 3.13
N ILE A 80 6.89 7.62 2.69
CA ILE A 80 5.59 7.43 3.33
C ILE A 80 4.82 6.38 2.53
N PHE A 81 4.43 5.32 3.22
CA PHE A 81 3.63 4.25 2.65
C PHE A 81 2.18 4.39 3.10
N ILE A 82 1.25 4.48 2.14
CA ILE A 82 -0.17 4.65 2.39
C ILE A 82 -0.91 3.44 1.84
N VAL A 83 -1.61 2.71 2.71
CA VAL A 83 -2.47 1.60 2.31
C VAL A 83 -3.93 2.05 2.39
N VAL A 84 -4.63 1.99 1.26
CA VAL A 84 -6.05 2.33 1.14
C VAL A 84 -6.80 1.06 0.73
N LEU A 85 -7.68 0.60 1.61
CA LEU A 85 -8.51 -0.58 1.40
C LEU A 85 -9.82 -0.40 2.15
N ASP A 86 -10.83 -1.15 1.75
CA ASP A 86 -12.10 -1.15 2.44
C ASP A 86 -12.04 -2.03 3.70
N LEU A 87 -12.70 -1.58 4.76
CA LEU A 87 -12.79 -2.37 6.00
C LEU A 87 -13.68 -3.61 5.80
N ASP A 88 -14.67 -3.51 4.92
CA ASP A 88 -15.75 -4.49 4.74
C ASP A 88 -16.42 -4.81 6.09
N ASP A 89 -16.71 -6.09 6.34
CA ASP A 89 -17.27 -6.62 7.58
C ASP A 89 -16.20 -6.97 8.64
N GLN A 90 -14.94 -6.57 8.44
CA GLN A 90 -13.85 -6.94 9.35
C GLN A 90 -13.74 -6.03 10.57
N ASN A 91 -13.16 -6.56 11.65
CA ASN A 91 -12.81 -5.76 12.81
C ASN A 91 -11.61 -4.85 12.49
N LEU A 92 -11.77 -3.54 12.71
CA LEU A 92 -10.72 -2.54 12.45
C LEU A 92 -9.41 -2.83 13.20
N SER A 93 -9.51 -3.22 14.48
CA SER A 93 -8.32 -3.46 15.31
C SER A 93 -7.55 -4.69 14.85
N GLU A 94 -8.25 -5.74 14.46
CA GLU A 94 -7.64 -6.97 13.93
C GLU A 94 -6.98 -6.72 12.57
N LEU A 95 -7.68 -6.02 11.67
CA LEU A 95 -7.14 -5.68 10.36
C LEU A 95 -5.89 -4.80 10.49
N TYR A 96 -5.93 -3.76 11.32
CA TYR A 96 -4.79 -2.90 11.58
C TYR A 96 -3.59 -3.69 12.11
N LYS A 97 -3.78 -4.54 13.13
CA LYS A 97 -2.70 -5.39 13.67
C LYS A 97 -2.10 -6.32 12.63
N SER A 98 -2.94 -6.88 11.76
CA SER A 98 -2.49 -7.78 10.71
C SER A 98 -1.62 -7.04 9.68
N ILE A 99 -2.00 -5.81 9.32
CA ILE A 99 -1.23 -4.96 8.42
C ILE A 99 0.07 -4.53 9.10
N GLU A 100 0.00 -4.02 10.34
CA GLU A 100 1.15 -3.60 11.13
C GLU A 100 2.21 -4.71 11.26
N TYR A 101 1.78 -5.96 11.44
CA TYR A 101 2.67 -7.12 11.49
C TYR A 101 3.53 -7.29 10.23
N VAL A 102 3.06 -6.84 9.07
CA VAL A 102 3.82 -6.90 7.80
C VAL A 102 4.93 -5.84 7.74
N PHE A 103 4.80 -4.74 8.49
CA PHE A 103 5.77 -3.63 8.50
C PHE A 103 6.83 -3.75 9.60
N ARG A 104 6.72 -4.75 10.49
CA ARG A 104 7.67 -5.03 11.57
C ARG A 104 8.64 -6.14 11.17
#